data_AF-A0A1I8GAC6-F1
#
_entry.id   AF-A0A1I8GAC6-F1
#
_cell.length_a   1.000
_cell.length_b   1.000
_cell.length_c   1.000
_cell.angle_alpha   90.00
_cell.angle_beta   90.00
_cell.angle_gamma   90.00
#
_symmetry.space_group_name_H-M   'P 1'
#
loop_
_entity.id
_entity.type
_entity.pdbx_description
1 polymer ?
#
loop_
_entity_poly.entity_id
_entity_poly.type
_entity_poly.pdbx_seq_one_letter_code
_entity_poly.pdbx_strand_id
1 'polypeptide(L)'
;GCTRSGSTRRPVFCAGGDVRAVAAAARLSRSRRRQLHLATAGLDQQVDNNCGSNPSEFFRVEFQLNHAIGLSALNLSQLPPGWSPYQPFVALMDGIVMGGGAGVSVNGSHRVATEHTLFAMPEAAIGFFPDVGGGHFLGRLPGELGTFLALTGHRLAGRDVRACGIAIATHFVRSDLLSELEDRLCHGCWPSGSGPDSHSRVSAILDEFESRSSDSGSRSSSSARDSAAGWSLSPHLAEIDAHFSRCSVSEILSSLAAAAPSSQFAANQLSAMRAASPTSLAVSLRQIRRCRRLGDSLARVLRLEYRLAVRLVDGNEQDGEGDGDSGDFLEGVRAALDDKGRGQPPKWRPASVAEITEAQLEKYFRPLPPGQELTFALPSDGLCGGDALEIDADCDIAPAEQQLLGDGRGADGGRL
;
A
#
# COMPACT_ATOMS: atom_id res chain seq x y z
N GLY A 1 -13.00 24.68 40.55
CA GLY A 1 -12.18 23.62 39.94
C GLY A 1 -13.08 22.60 39.29
N CYS A 2 -12.94 22.40 37.98
CA CYS A 2 -13.24 21.15 37.26
C CYS A 2 -12.90 21.40 35.78
N THR A 3 -11.60 21.45 35.48
CA THR A 3 -11.11 21.32 34.11
C THR A 3 -11.38 19.89 33.66
N ARG A 4 -12.35 19.71 32.77
CA ARG A 4 -12.49 18.49 31.97
C ARG A 4 -11.16 18.22 31.29
N SER A 5 -10.52 17.10 31.61
CA SER A 5 -9.35 16.59 30.91
C SER A 5 -9.66 16.50 29.41
N GLY A 6 -8.97 17.31 28.62
CA GLY A 6 -9.10 17.32 27.16
C GLY A 6 -8.76 15.95 26.60
N SER A 7 -9.73 15.31 25.95
CA SER A 7 -9.45 14.24 25.00
C SER A 7 -8.78 14.90 23.79
N THR A 8 -7.45 15.03 23.81
CA THR A 8 -6.67 15.43 22.64
C THR A 8 -6.82 14.31 21.61
N ARG A 9 -7.65 14.55 20.58
CA ARG A 9 -7.76 13.64 19.44
C ARG A 9 -6.35 13.46 18.84
N ARG A 10 -5.96 12.22 18.57
CA ARG A 10 -4.70 11.94 17.87
C ARG A 10 -4.71 12.66 16.50
N PRO A 11 -3.57 13.24 16.06
CA PRO A 11 -3.48 13.82 14.74
C PRO A 11 -3.70 12.75 13.65
N VAL A 12 -4.11 13.20 12.48
CA VAL A 12 -4.34 12.38 11.30
C VAL A 12 -3.65 13.06 10.14
N PHE A 13 -2.66 12.40 9.55
CA PHE A 13 -2.07 12.83 8.28
C PHE A 13 -3.04 12.52 7.14
N CYS A 14 -3.33 11.23 6.94
CA CYS A 14 -4.32 10.75 5.98
C CYS A 14 -4.70 9.30 6.33
N ALA A 15 -5.98 9.05 6.62
CA ALA A 15 -6.47 7.76 7.09
C ALA A 15 -6.91 6.79 5.96
N GLY A 16 -6.74 7.19 4.70
CA GLY A 16 -7.11 6.41 3.52
C GLY A 16 -7.98 7.20 2.52
N GLY A 17 -8.17 6.62 1.34
CA GLY A 17 -9.10 7.15 0.34
C GLY A 17 -10.57 6.98 0.76
N ASP A 18 -11.49 7.67 0.09
CA ASP A 18 -12.93 7.56 0.34
C ASP A 18 -13.52 6.28 -0.29
N VAL A 19 -13.12 5.14 0.27
CA VAL A 19 -13.58 3.81 -0.18
C VAL A 19 -15.10 3.62 0.01
N ARG A 20 -15.73 4.43 0.87
CA ARG A 20 -17.18 4.43 1.06
C ARG A 20 -17.88 4.98 -0.18
N ALA A 21 -17.40 6.11 -0.71
CA ALA A 21 -17.88 6.67 -1.96
C ALA A 21 -17.60 5.73 -3.15
N VAL A 22 -16.42 5.10 -3.19
CA VAL A 22 -16.08 4.11 -4.23
C VAL A 22 -17.05 2.92 -4.18
N ALA A 23 -17.34 2.37 -3.00
CA ALA A 23 -18.31 1.27 -2.84
C ALA A 23 -19.73 1.68 -3.26
N ALA A 24 -20.17 2.90 -2.92
CA ALA A 24 -21.46 3.42 -3.37
C ALA A 24 -21.53 3.55 -4.90
N ALA A 25 -20.48 4.08 -5.53
CA ALA A 25 -20.37 4.20 -6.98
C ALA A 25 -20.35 2.82 -7.68
N ALA A 26 -19.68 1.83 -7.09
CA ALA A 26 -19.62 0.47 -7.59
C ALA A 26 -20.99 -0.22 -7.53
N ARG A 27 -21.73 -0.06 -6.43
CA ARG A 27 -23.12 -0.56 -6.32
C ARG A 27 -24.01 0.01 -7.41
N LEU A 28 -23.98 1.32 -7.62
CA LEU A 28 -24.76 2.00 -8.67
C LEU A 28 -24.39 1.50 -10.07
N SER A 29 -23.09 1.34 -10.35
CA SER A 29 -22.59 0.82 -11.62
C SER A 29 -23.10 -0.60 -11.88
N ARG A 30 -23.05 -1.49 -10.89
CA ARG A 30 -23.57 -2.87 -10.99
C ARG A 30 -25.08 -2.90 -11.19
N SER A 31 -25.85 -2.10 -10.45
CA SER A 31 -27.30 -2.01 -10.62
C SER A 31 -27.69 -1.60 -12.04
N ARG A 32 -26.97 -0.63 -12.62
CA ARG A 32 -27.20 -0.21 -14.02
C ARG A 32 -26.83 -1.29 -15.02
N ARG A 33 -25.67 -1.96 -14.88
CA ARG A 33 -25.30 -3.07 -15.76
C ARG A 33 -26.36 -4.17 -15.77
N ARG A 34 -26.95 -4.50 -14.62
CA ARG A 34 -28.07 -5.46 -14.52
C ARG A 34 -29.33 -4.97 -15.22
N GLN A 35 -29.72 -3.71 -15.01
CA GLN A 35 -30.88 -3.12 -15.70
C GLN A 35 -30.70 -3.10 -17.21
N LEU A 36 -29.51 -2.72 -17.70
CA LEU A 36 -29.19 -2.76 -19.12
C LEU A 36 -29.20 -4.20 -19.65
N HIS A 37 -28.56 -5.16 -18.98
CA HIS A 37 -28.55 -6.55 -19.42
C HIS A 37 -29.97 -7.13 -19.55
N LEU A 38 -30.87 -6.77 -18.62
CA LEU A 38 -32.30 -7.12 -18.70
C LEU A 38 -33.03 -6.40 -19.84
N ALA A 39 -32.66 -5.16 -20.15
CA ALA A 39 -33.26 -4.36 -21.22
C ALA A 39 -32.71 -4.69 -22.62
N THR A 40 -31.48 -5.17 -22.74
CA THR A 40 -30.77 -5.46 -23.99
C THR A 40 -30.67 -6.94 -24.30
N ALA A 41 -31.39 -7.81 -23.57
CA ALA A 41 -31.60 -9.20 -23.94
C ALA A 41 -32.35 -9.27 -25.29
N GLY A 42 -31.63 -9.02 -26.39
CA GLY A 42 -32.15 -8.92 -27.75
C GLY A 42 -31.39 -8.00 -28.71
N LEU A 43 -30.44 -7.15 -28.28
CA LEU A 43 -29.69 -6.26 -29.19
C LEU A 43 -28.23 -6.05 -28.74
N ASP A 44 -27.29 -6.31 -29.65
CA ASP A 44 -25.85 -6.02 -29.51
C ASP A 44 -25.59 -4.52 -29.70
N GLN A 45 -25.14 -3.81 -28.66
CA GLN A 45 -24.45 -2.53 -28.84
C GLN A 45 -23.52 -2.20 -27.67
N GLN A 46 -22.39 -1.57 -28.02
CA GLN A 46 -21.37 -1.07 -27.10
C GLN A 46 -21.96 -0.03 -26.14
N VAL A 47 -21.81 -0.30 -24.85
CA VAL A 47 -22.29 0.58 -23.77
C VAL A 47 -21.33 1.76 -23.61
N ASP A 48 -21.85 2.97 -23.80
CA ASP A 48 -21.12 4.21 -23.57
C ASP A 48 -21.03 4.49 -22.05
N ASN A 49 -19.82 4.38 -21.48
CA ASN A 49 -19.56 4.38 -20.03
C ASN A 49 -19.60 5.77 -19.37
N ASN A 50 -20.11 6.80 -20.06
CA ASN A 50 -19.77 8.20 -19.74
C ASN A 50 -20.78 8.95 -18.85
N CYS A 51 -21.46 8.31 -17.90
CA CYS A 51 -22.40 9.03 -17.03
C CYS A 51 -22.42 8.53 -15.58
N GLY A 52 -21.56 9.11 -14.73
CA GLY A 52 -21.66 9.04 -13.26
C GLY A 52 -20.66 8.09 -12.58
N SER A 53 -19.70 8.69 -11.86
CA SER A 53 -18.71 8.08 -10.94
C SER A 53 -18.30 6.64 -11.29
N ASN A 54 -17.40 6.49 -12.26
CA ASN A 54 -16.75 5.22 -12.55
C ASN A 54 -15.74 4.90 -11.41
N PRO A 55 -15.92 3.82 -10.64
CA PRO A 55 -15.00 3.47 -9.56
C PRO A 55 -13.54 3.30 -10.03
N SER A 56 -13.34 2.87 -11.28
CA SER A 56 -12.00 2.72 -11.85
C SER A 56 -11.29 4.05 -12.08
N GLU A 57 -12.02 5.14 -12.36
CA GLU A 57 -11.43 6.48 -12.55
C GLU A 57 -10.84 7.03 -11.24
N PHE A 58 -11.43 6.69 -10.08
CA PHE A 58 -10.85 7.04 -8.78
C PHE A 58 -9.42 6.49 -8.65
N PHE A 59 -9.25 5.18 -8.86
CA PHE A 59 -7.93 4.53 -8.78
C PHE A 59 -6.99 5.00 -9.88
N ARG A 60 -7.51 5.33 -11.08
CA ARG A 60 -6.69 5.86 -12.17
C ARG A 60 -6.01 7.15 -11.75
N VAL A 61 -6.78 8.10 -11.23
CA VAL A 61 -6.27 9.40 -10.77
C VAL A 61 -5.37 9.24 -9.55
N GLU A 62 -5.76 8.40 -8.58
CA GLU A 62 -4.96 8.13 -7.39
C GLU A 62 -3.58 7.55 -7.76
N PHE A 63 -3.53 6.55 -8.64
CA PHE A 63 -2.28 5.89 -9.00
C PHE A 63 -1.41 6.78 -9.91
N GLN A 64 -2.01 7.64 -10.73
CA GLN A 64 -1.27 8.68 -11.45
C GLN A 64 -0.62 9.69 -10.50
N LEU A 65 -1.32 10.09 -9.44
CA LEU A 65 -0.76 10.94 -8.38
C LEU A 65 0.36 10.22 -7.63
N ASN A 66 0.18 8.95 -7.24
CA ASN A 66 1.21 8.18 -6.56
C ASN A 66 2.47 8.03 -7.42
N HIS A 67 2.30 7.81 -8.73
CA HIS A 67 3.40 7.79 -9.69
C HIS A 67 4.10 9.15 -9.72
N ALA A 68 3.37 10.26 -9.85
CA ALA A 68 3.93 11.60 -9.88
C ALA A 68 4.74 11.93 -8.62
N ILE A 69 4.26 11.53 -7.43
CA ILE A 69 5.00 11.64 -6.17
C ILE A 69 6.27 10.77 -6.23
N GLY A 70 6.16 9.54 -6.74
CA GLY A 70 7.25 8.60 -6.92
C GLY A 70 8.41 9.10 -7.79
N LEU A 71 8.12 9.97 -8.76
CA LEU A 71 9.16 10.58 -9.62
C LEU A 71 10.13 11.45 -8.83
N SER A 72 9.73 11.98 -7.66
CA SER A 72 10.65 12.68 -6.75
C SER A 72 11.73 11.77 -6.15
N ALA A 73 11.51 10.46 -6.10
CA ALA A 73 12.45 9.50 -5.52
C ALA A 73 13.40 8.88 -6.56
N LEU A 74 13.26 9.22 -7.84
CA LEU A 74 14.05 8.63 -8.93
C LEU A 74 15.36 9.39 -9.17
N ASN A 75 16.39 8.63 -9.54
CA ASN A 75 17.63 9.19 -10.09
C ASN A 75 17.43 9.64 -11.56
N LEU A 76 18.24 10.59 -12.01
CA LEU A 76 18.21 11.19 -13.35
C LEU A 76 18.10 10.19 -14.52
N SER A 77 18.72 9.02 -14.43
CA SER A 77 18.74 8.02 -15.49
C SER A 77 17.41 7.28 -15.69
N GLN A 78 16.45 7.43 -14.78
CA GLN A 78 15.17 6.70 -14.80
C GLN A 78 13.99 7.60 -15.20
N LEU A 79 14.25 8.85 -15.58
CA LEU A 79 13.19 9.81 -15.90
C LEU A 79 12.91 9.92 -17.41
N PRO A 80 11.66 10.24 -17.78
CA PRO A 80 11.35 10.62 -19.14
C PRO A 80 12.08 11.91 -19.57
N PRO A 81 12.38 12.08 -20.87
CA PRO A 81 12.91 13.34 -21.40
C PRO A 81 12.01 14.52 -21.01
N GLY A 82 12.61 15.64 -20.57
CA GLY A 82 11.88 16.85 -20.14
C GLY A 82 11.50 16.89 -18.66
N TRP A 83 11.59 15.76 -17.94
CA TRP A 83 11.38 15.74 -16.48
C TRP A 83 12.64 16.07 -15.70
N SER A 84 12.42 16.82 -14.63
CA SER A 84 13.43 17.34 -13.72
C SER A 84 13.28 16.56 -12.39
N PRO A 85 14.18 15.63 -12.00
CA PRO A 85 14.06 14.85 -10.74
C PRO A 85 14.20 15.69 -9.47
N TYR A 86 14.39 16.99 -9.60
CA TYR A 86 15.14 17.76 -8.62
C TYR A 86 14.28 18.39 -7.53
N GLN A 87 12.98 18.13 -7.45
CA GLN A 87 12.17 18.67 -6.36
C GLN A 87 11.95 17.60 -5.28
N PRO A 88 12.61 17.75 -4.12
CA PRO A 88 12.33 16.90 -2.97
C PRO A 88 10.86 17.01 -2.57
N PHE A 89 10.26 15.86 -2.37
CA PHE A 89 8.97 15.71 -1.73
C PHE A 89 9.17 15.27 -0.28
N VAL A 90 8.69 16.06 0.67
CA VAL A 90 8.77 15.79 2.10
C VAL A 90 7.36 15.52 2.65
N ALA A 91 7.11 14.28 3.08
CA ALA A 91 5.91 13.91 3.80
C ALA A 91 6.14 13.94 5.32
N LEU A 92 5.48 14.86 6.01
CA LEU A 92 5.43 14.91 7.48
C LEU A 92 4.28 14.03 7.98
N MET A 93 4.58 12.78 8.31
CA MET A 93 3.62 11.73 8.63
C MET A 93 3.12 11.79 10.09
N ASP A 94 2.79 12.97 10.60
CA ASP A 94 2.32 13.15 11.98
C ASP A 94 0.87 12.65 12.15
N GLY A 95 0.71 11.49 12.78
CA GLY A 95 -0.60 10.88 13.04
C GLY A 95 -0.92 9.64 12.20
N ILE A 96 -2.21 9.37 11.96
CA ILE A 96 -2.65 8.18 11.22
C ILE A 96 -2.24 8.27 9.74
N VAL A 97 -1.56 7.23 9.24
CA VAL A 97 -1.16 7.03 7.84
C VAL A 97 -1.61 5.64 7.39
N MET A 98 -2.70 5.56 6.63
CA MET A 98 -3.24 4.26 6.19
C MET A 98 -3.73 4.30 4.75
N GLY A 99 -3.61 3.18 4.01
CA GLY A 99 -4.05 3.04 2.62
C GLY A 99 -3.57 4.17 1.72
N GLY A 100 -4.49 4.93 1.12
CA GLY A 100 -4.16 6.12 0.31
C GLY A 100 -3.25 7.14 1.00
N GLY A 101 -3.25 7.21 2.34
CA GLY A 101 -2.28 8.00 3.11
C GLY A 101 -0.83 7.55 2.93
N ALA A 102 -0.59 6.24 2.83
CA ALA A 102 0.70 5.70 2.44
C ALA A 102 1.03 6.08 0.99
N GLY A 103 0.05 6.02 0.09
CA GLY A 103 0.19 6.39 -1.32
C GLY A 103 0.69 7.81 -1.56
N VAL A 104 0.19 8.77 -0.77
CA VAL A 104 0.59 10.20 -0.85
C VAL A 104 1.81 10.55 0.01
N SER A 105 2.51 9.56 0.56
CA SER A 105 3.69 9.78 1.41
C SER A 105 4.86 8.86 1.06
N VAL A 106 4.68 7.54 1.17
CA VAL A 106 5.73 6.51 1.11
C VAL A 106 6.47 6.48 -0.24
N ASN A 107 5.77 6.83 -1.32
CA ASN A 107 6.36 6.91 -2.65
C ASN A 107 7.32 8.10 -2.82
N GLY A 108 7.23 9.13 -1.96
CA GLY A 108 8.03 10.34 -2.09
C GLY A 108 9.46 10.21 -1.59
N SER A 109 10.32 11.17 -1.94
CA SER A 109 11.75 11.14 -1.60
C SER A 109 12.08 11.16 -0.09
N HIS A 110 11.31 11.89 0.73
CA HIS A 110 11.57 12.05 2.15
C HIS A 110 10.28 11.82 2.94
N ARG A 111 10.34 10.93 3.92
CA ARG A 111 9.22 10.46 4.73
C ARG A 111 9.61 10.58 6.19
N VAL A 112 8.95 11.48 6.91
CA VAL A 112 9.28 11.85 8.28
C VAL A 112 8.20 11.32 9.21
N ALA A 113 8.52 10.29 9.98
CA ALA A 113 7.64 9.80 11.04
C ALA A 113 7.81 10.61 12.34
N THR A 114 6.81 10.58 13.20
CA THR A 114 6.79 11.15 14.55
C THR A 114 6.31 10.09 15.54
N GLU A 115 6.33 10.38 16.83
CA GLU A 115 5.72 9.54 17.88
C GLU A 115 4.21 9.33 17.71
N HIS A 116 3.53 10.20 16.94
CA HIS A 116 2.11 10.03 16.63
C HIS A 116 1.85 9.17 15.39
N THR A 117 2.87 8.92 14.56
CA THR A 117 2.70 8.14 13.33
C THR A 117 2.12 6.77 13.64
N LEU A 118 1.00 6.44 13.01
CA LEU A 118 0.40 5.11 13.06
C LEU A 118 0.19 4.62 11.63
N PHE A 119 1.14 3.82 11.16
CA PHE A 119 1.18 3.29 9.81
C PHE A 119 0.51 1.91 9.74
N ALA A 120 -0.36 1.68 8.75
CA ALA A 120 -0.85 0.34 8.40
C ALA A 120 -1.40 0.28 6.97
N MET A 121 -1.41 -0.92 6.40
CA MET A 121 -2.13 -1.27 5.18
C MET A 121 -3.24 -2.27 5.53
N PRO A 122 -4.41 -1.81 6.04
CA PRO A 122 -5.48 -2.68 6.56
C PRO A 122 -6.45 -3.19 5.48
N GLU A 123 -6.11 -3.09 4.20
CA GLU A 123 -7.03 -3.28 3.07
C GLU A 123 -7.63 -4.68 3.00
N ALA A 124 -6.88 -5.72 3.41
CA ALA A 124 -7.39 -7.10 3.43
C ALA A 124 -8.60 -7.27 4.37
N ALA A 125 -8.71 -6.44 5.42
CA ALA A 125 -9.83 -6.46 6.36
C ALA A 125 -11.12 -5.85 5.77
N ILE A 126 -11.02 -5.10 4.67
CA ILE A 126 -12.16 -4.51 3.95
C ILE A 126 -12.39 -5.15 2.58
N GLY A 127 -11.80 -6.31 2.31
CA GLY A 127 -11.97 -6.99 1.03
C GLY A 127 -11.19 -6.36 -0.13
N PHE A 128 -10.07 -5.71 0.17
CA PHE A 128 -9.18 -5.08 -0.79
C PHE A 128 -7.72 -5.49 -0.58
N PHE A 129 -6.75 -4.88 -1.25
CA PHE A 129 -5.34 -5.25 -1.16
C PHE A 129 -4.46 -4.01 -0.93
N PRO A 130 -3.22 -4.17 -0.43
CA PRO A 130 -2.29 -3.04 -0.28
C PRO A 130 -1.92 -2.44 -1.65
N ASP A 131 -2.60 -1.38 -2.03
CA ASP A 131 -2.46 -0.69 -3.31
C ASP A 131 -1.55 0.55 -3.19
N VAL A 132 -1.72 1.55 -4.06
CA VAL A 132 -1.01 2.83 -4.06
C VAL A 132 0.53 2.73 -4.05
N GLY A 133 1.06 1.67 -4.64
CA GLY A 133 2.48 1.33 -4.63
C GLY A 133 2.89 0.32 -3.55
N GLY A 134 1.93 -0.28 -2.82
CA GLY A 134 2.15 -1.29 -1.79
C GLY A 134 3.03 -2.45 -2.26
N GLY A 135 2.81 -2.92 -3.48
CA GLY A 135 3.66 -3.93 -4.13
C GLY A 135 5.11 -3.50 -4.29
N HIS A 136 5.37 -2.19 -4.41
CA HIS A 136 6.70 -1.61 -4.56
C HIS A 136 7.37 -1.46 -3.20
N PHE A 137 6.79 -0.69 -2.28
CA PHE A 137 7.47 -0.39 -1.01
C PHE A 137 7.46 -1.55 -0.02
N LEU A 138 6.36 -2.33 0.10
CA LEU A 138 6.34 -3.51 0.98
C LEU A 138 7.23 -4.62 0.41
N GLY A 139 7.28 -4.77 -0.91
CA GLY A 139 8.14 -5.74 -1.57
C GLY A 139 9.64 -5.54 -1.29
N ARG A 140 10.05 -4.34 -0.85
CA ARG A 140 11.45 -3.96 -0.55
C ARG A 140 11.83 -4.02 0.93
N LEU A 141 10.87 -4.32 1.80
CA LEU A 141 11.18 -4.46 3.23
C LEU A 141 12.03 -5.72 3.46
N PRO A 142 12.91 -5.71 4.48
CA PRO A 142 13.77 -6.85 4.79
C PRO A 142 12.97 -8.14 5.05
N GLY A 143 13.49 -9.26 4.55
CA GLY A 143 12.89 -10.58 4.75
C GLY A 143 11.42 -10.62 4.28
N GLU A 144 10.54 -11.09 5.17
CA GLU A 144 9.11 -11.18 4.93
C GLU A 144 8.27 -10.14 5.66
N LEU A 145 8.89 -9.06 6.16
CA LEU A 145 8.18 -7.95 6.83
C LEU A 145 7.08 -7.36 5.94
N GLY A 146 7.35 -7.14 4.66
CA GLY A 146 6.36 -6.62 3.72
C GLY A 146 5.16 -7.53 3.53
N THR A 147 5.39 -8.84 3.40
CA THR A 147 4.32 -9.84 3.30
C THR A 147 3.50 -9.90 4.59
N PHE A 148 4.17 -9.84 5.74
CA PHE A 148 3.54 -9.77 7.05
C PHE A 148 2.62 -8.56 7.18
N LEU A 149 3.11 -7.35 6.88
CA LEU A 149 2.32 -6.12 6.95
C LEU A 149 1.13 -6.16 5.99
N ALA A 150 1.35 -6.63 4.75
CA ALA A 150 0.32 -6.74 3.72
C ALA A 150 -0.85 -7.67 4.12
N LEU A 151 -0.54 -8.82 4.74
CA LEU A 151 -1.55 -9.84 5.04
C LEU A 151 -2.24 -9.65 6.39
N THR A 152 -1.58 -9.02 7.35
CA THR A 152 -2.11 -8.88 8.72
C THR A 152 -2.71 -7.51 8.99
N GLY A 153 -2.37 -6.49 8.19
CA GLY A 153 -2.71 -5.09 8.49
C GLY A 153 -2.10 -4.60 9.80
N HIS A 154 -0.97 -5.19 10.22
CA HIS A 154 -0.30 -4.84 11.47
C HIS A 154 0.06 -3.35 11.50
N ARG A 155 -0.10 -2.75 12.69
CA ARG A 155 0.09 -1.31 12.89
C ARG A 155 1.49 -1.04 13.42
N LEU A 156 2.28 -0.29 12.66
CA LEU A 156 3.55 0.26 13.11
C LEU A 156 3.29 1.62 13.78
N ALA A 157 3.84 1.81 14.98
CA ALA A 157 3.64 3.03 15.75
C ALA A 157 4.96 3.74 16.01
N GLY A 158 4.95 5.06 15.84
CA GLY A 158 6.07 5.91 16.23
C GLY A 158 7.38 5.52 15.56
N ARG A 159 8.40 5.29 16.39
CA ARG A 159 9.76 4.95 15.95
C ARG A 159 9.84 3.60 15.22
N ASP A 160 8.87 2.70 15.42
CA ASP A 160 8.82 1.43 14.68
C ASP A 160 8.66 1.63 13.17
N VAL A 161 8.02 2.73 12.76
CA VAL A 161 7.83 3.07 11.34
C VAL A 161 9.18 3.32 10.67
N ARG A 162 10.08 4.04 11.36
CA ARG A 162 11.46 4.30 10.92
C ARG A 162 12.35 3.05 11.02
N ALA A 163 12.19 2.26 12.08
CA ALA A 163 12.98 1.05 12.32
C ALA A 163 12.64 -0.09 11.35
N CYS A 164 11.38 -0.18 10.89
CA CYS A 164 10.95 -1.21 9.95
C CYS A 164 11.65 -1.11 8.59
N GLY A 165 12.10 0.08 8.21
CA GLY A 165 12.96 0.30 7.04
C GLY A 165 12.75 1.64 6.36
N ILE A 166 13.77 2.05 5.59
CA ILE A 166 13.76 3.31 4.82
C ILE A 166 12.66 3.37 3.77
N ALA A 167 12.14 2.19 3.36
CA ALA A 167 11.06 2.09 2.39
C ALA A 167 9.74 2.65 2.92
N ILE A 168 9.52 2.76 4.25
CA ILE A 168 8.32 3.39 4.83
C ILE A 168 8.64 4.79 5.35
N ALA A 169 9.68 4.94 6.18
CA ALA A 169 10.11 6.22 6.73
C ALA A 169 11.63 6.38 6.64
N THR A 170 12.07 7.52 6.11
CA THR A 170 13.49 7.88 6.02
C THR A 170 14.04 8.47 7.31
N HIS A 171 13.21 9.20 8.04
CA HIS A 171 13.61 9.95 9.22
C HIS A 171 12.54 9.84 10.30
N PHE A 172 12.94 10.02 11.55
CA PHE A 172 12.05 10.21 12.69
C PHE A 172 12.31 11.56 13.35
N VAL A 173 11.29 12.41 13.44
CA VAL A 173 11.37 13.72 14.10
C VAL A 173 10.23 13.83 15.12
N ARG A 174 10.53 14.29 16.33
CA ARG A 174 9.51 14.53 17.35
C ARG A 174 8.47 15.55 16.88
N SER A 175 7.21 15.33 17.20
CA SER A 175 6.11 16.20 16.75
C SER A 175 6.28 17.66 17.19
N ASP A 176 6.89 17.90 18.35
CA ASP A 176 7.12 19.25 18.88
C ASP A 176 8.23 20.03 18.17
N LEU A 177 9.03 19.37 17.34
CA LEU A 177 10.04 19.99 16.48
C LEU A 177 9.53 20.25 15.06
N LEU A 178 8.34 19.78 14.69
CA LEU A 178 7.84 19.87 13.32
C LEU A 178 7.65 21.31 12.84
N SER A 179 7.14 22.21 13.69
CA SER A 179 6.96 23.61 13.28
C SER A 179 8.28 24.30 12.95
N GLU A 180 9.35 23.97 13.69
CA GLU A 180 10.69 24.50 13.42
C GLU A 180 11.30 23.84 12.17
N LEU A 181 11.06 22.55 11.95
CA LEU A 181 11.47 21.84 10.74
C LEU A 181 10.80 22.44 9.50
N GLU A 182 9.49 22.67 9.53
CA GLU A 182 8.73 23.30 8.45
C GLU A 182 9.29 24.69 8.15
N ASP A 183 9.51 25.52 9.17
CA ASP A 183 10.10 26.85 9.01
C ASP A 183 11.48 26.77 8.34
N ARG A 184 12.32 25.80 8.75
CA ARG A 184 13.65 25.57 8.19
C ARG A 184 13.61 25.14 6.72
N LEU A 185 12.62 24.32 6.34
CA LEU A 185 12.42 23.89 4.95
C LEU A 185 11.88 25.05 4.09
N CYS A 186 10.93 25.83 4.59
CA CYS A 186 10.33 26.95 3.86
C CYS A 186 11.31 28.12 3.63
N HIS A 187 12.17 28.40 4.61
CA HIS A 187 13.09 29.54 4.59
C HIS A 187 14.56 29.16 4.32
N GLY A 188 14.83 27.90 3.96
CA GLY A 188 16.16 27.44 3.57
C GLY A 188 16.68 28.14 2.31
N CYS A 189 17.98 28.44 2.26
CA CYS A 189 18.60 29.05 1.07
C CYS A 189 18.80 28.02 -0.06
N TRP A 190 17.78 27.67 -0.84
CA TRP A 190 17.88 26.65 -1.89
C TRP A 190 18.80 27.10 -3.05
N PRO A 191 19.67 26.21 -3.58
CA PRO A 191 20.55 26.56 -4.69
C PRO A 191 19.73 26.93 -5.94
N SER A 192 20.11 28.02 -6.61
CA SER A 192 19.54 28.42 -7.90
C SER A 192 20.24 27.64 -9.01
N GLY A 193 19.79 26.40 -9.25
CA GLY A 193 20.34 25.53 -10.30
C GLY A 193 20.84 24.16 -9.79
N SER A 194 21.14 23.27 -10.74
CA SER A 194 21.44 21.85 -10.56
C SER A 194 22.82 21.57 -9.92
N GLY A 195 22.95 21.80 -8.61
CA GLY A 195 24.05 21.29 -7.80
C GLY A 195 23.97 21.74 -6.34
N PRO A 196 24.76 21.13 -5.42
CA PRO A 196 24.45 19.82 -4.83
C PRO A 196 22.94 19.58 -4.71
N ASP A 197 22.53 18.37 -5.07
CA ASP A 197 21.13 17.96 -5.22
C ASP A 197 20.25 18.44 -4.05
N SER A 198 19.17 19.17 -4.35
CA SER A 198 18.20 19.66 -3.36
C SER A 198 17.79 18.58 -2.38
N HIS A 199 17.75 17.31 -2.83
CA HIS A 199 17.52 16.14 -1.99
C HIS A 199 18.57 15.99 -0.88
N SER A 200 19.87 16.09 -1.20
CA SER A 200 20.94 15.98 -0.21
C SER A 200 20.84 17.07 0.86
N ARG A 201 20.39 18.27 0.48
CA ARG A 201 20.18 19.37 1.43
C ARG A 201 18.97 19.14 2.32
N VAL A 202 17.87 18.62 1.78
CA VAL A 202 16.71 18.21 2.58
C VAL A 202 17.10 17.11 3.55
N SER A 203 17.80 16.07 3.10
CA SER A 203 18.33 15.02 3.99
C SER A 203 19.18 15.59 5.12
N ALA A 204 20.12 16.51 4.82
CA ALA A 204 20.96 17.11 5.84
C ALA A 204 20.16 17.89 6.90
N ILE A 205 19.08 18.59 6.50
CA ILE A 205 18.17 19.24 7.45
C ILE A 205 17.44 18.17 8.29
N LEU A 206 16.93 17.12 7.67
CA LEU A 206 16.19 16.07 8.39
C LEU A 206 17.08 15.27 9.35
N ASP A 207 18.33 14.97 8.97
CA ASP A 207 19.34 14.31 9.79
C ASP A 207 19.65 15.13 11.06
N GLU A 208 19.74 16.47 10.94
CA GLU A 208 19.90 17.37 12.08
C GLU A 208 18.72 17.24 13.06
N PHE A 209 17.49 17.26 12.55
CA PHE A 209 16.28 17.17 13.37
C PHE A 209 16.06 15.77 13.96
N GLU A 210 16.45 14.70 13.26
CA GLU A 210 16.44 13.33 13.78
C GLU A 210 17.46 13.14 14.91
N SER A 211 18.63 13.75 14.79
CA SER A 211 19.65 13.76 15.86
C SER A 211 19.13 14.46 17.11
N ARG A 212 18.53 15.64 16.96
CA ARG A 212 17.86 16.39 18.05
C ARG A 212 16.72 15.61 18.70
N SER A 213 16.04 14.78 17.92
CA SER A 213 14.95 13.91 18.40
C SER A 213 15.45 12.72 19.22
N SER A 214 16.74 12.42 19.16
CA SER A 214 17.41 11.32 19.88
C SER A 214 18.16 11.83 21.13
N ASP A 215 18.67 13.06 21.09
CA ASP A 215 19.47 13.67 22.16
C ASP A 215 18.68 14.13 23.40
N SER A 216 17.34 14.11 23.34
CA SER A 216 16.50 14.48 24.48
C SER A 216 16.44 13.37 25.53
N GLY A 217 17.57 13.08 26.17
CA GLY A 217 17.61 12.41 27.45
C GLY A 217 16.86 13.24 28.49
N SER A 218 15.83 12.64 29.10
CA SER A 218 15.32 13.01 30.43
C SER A 218 14.91 14.48 30.60
N ARG A 219 13.69 14.87 30.20
CA ARG A 219 13.04 16.10 30.75
C ARG A 219 11.53 16.24 30.61
N SER A 220 10.79 15.14 30.42
CA SER A 220 9.32 15.16 30.56
C SER A 220 8.82 13.83 31.11
N SER A 221 8.34 13.88 32.36
CA SER A 221 7.70 12.78 33.06
C SER A 221 6.30 12.53 32.50
N SER A 222 6.16 11.59 31.55
CA SER A 222 4.97 10.71 31.42
C SER A 222 4.98 9.77 30.20
N SER A 223 5.93 9.87 29.26
CA SER A 223 6.05 8.89 28.14
C SER A 223 7.41 8.17 28.12
N ALA A 224 7.85 7.69 29.29
CA ALA A 224 9.05 6.86 29.47
C ALA A 224 9.02 5.48 28.77
N ARG A 225 8.18 5.31 27.73
CA ARG A 225 8.15 4.12 26.87
C ARG A 225 8.91 4.32 25.56
N ASP A 226 9.14 5.55 25.13
CA ASP A 226 9.61 5.82 23.75
C ASP A 226 11.13 5.84 23.58
N SER A 227 11.90 5.84 24.67
CA SER A 227 13.38 5.95 24.64
C SER A 227 14.12 4.75 25.23
N ALA A 228 13.41 3.68 25.63
CA ALA A 228 14.04 2.46 26.18
C ALA A 228 13.53 1.14 25.57
N ALA A 229 12.47 1.16 24.76
CA ALA A 229 12.01 -0.02 24.03
C ALA A 229 12.63 0.01 22.64
N GLY A 230 13.51 -0.96 22.34
CA GLY A 230 13.97 -1.18 20.96
C GLY A 230 12.80 -1.45 20.01
N TRP A 231 13.11 -1.53 18.71
CA TRP A 231 12.15 -1.86 17.65
C TRP A 231 11.22 -3.02 18.05
N SER A 232 9.91 -2.77 18.11
CA SER A 232 8.95 -3.69 18.75
C SER A 232 8.83 -5.05 18.05
N LEU A 233 9.09 -5.10 16.74
CA LEU A 233 9.08 -6.33 15.95
C LEU A 233 10.42 -7.08 16.00
N SER A 234 11.48 -6.51 16.58
CA SER A 234 12.79 -7.14 16.66
C SER A 234 12.76 -8.57 17.24
N PRO A 235 11.99 -8.87 18.32
CA PRO A 235 11.89 -10.23 18.85
C PRO A 235 11.15 -11.22 17.93
N HIS A 236 10.41 -10.72 16.94
CA HIS A 236 9.50 -11.51 16.11
C HIS A 236 9.99 -11.70 14.67
N LEU A 237 11.12 -11.09 14.26
CA LEU A 237 11.58 -11.14 12.86
C LEU A 237 11.81 -12.57 12.36
N ALA A 238 12.47 -13.40 13.16
CA ALA A 238 12.72 -14.79 12.78
C ALA A 238 11.42 -15.59 12.63
N GLU A 239 10.42 -15.31 13.48
CA GLU A 239 9.09 -15.93 13.39
C GLU A 239 8.29 -15.41 12.20
N ILE A 240 8.40 -14.10 11.89
CA ILE A 240 7.82 -13.48 10.69
C ILE A 240 8.40 -14.15 9.44
N ASP A 241 9.72 -14.22 9.32
CA ASP A 241 10.38 -14.83 8.16
C ASP A 241 10.01 -16.31 8.02
N ALA A 242 9.94 -17.06 9.13
CA ALA A 242 9.60 -18.47 9.12
C ALA A 242 8.15 -18.75 8.67
N HIS A 243 7.20 -17.88 9.02
CA HIS A 243 5.79 -18.07 8.71
C HIS A 243 5.36 -17.44 7.38
N PHE A 244 5.84 -16.24 7.06
CA PHE A 244 5.37 -15.49 5.89
C PHE A 244 6.15 -15.81 4.61
N SER A 245 7.22 -16.60 4.68
CA SER A 245 7.93 -17.13 3.51
C SER A 245 7.20 -18.29 2.81
N ARG A 246 6.16 -18.87 3.44
CA ARG A 246 5.42 -20.05 2.92
C ARG A 246 4.69 -19.79 1.62
N CYS A 247 4.67 -20.73 0.68
CA CYS A 247 4.25 -20.52 -0.71
C CYS A 247 2.76 -20.16 -0.90
N SER A 248 1.90 -20.43 0.07
CA SER A 248 0.47 -20.12 -0.03
C SER A 248 -0.08 -19.55 1.27
N VAL A 249 -1.17 -18.77 1.20
CA VAL A 249 -1.84 -18.26 2.41
C VAL A 249 -2.31 -19.43 3.30
N SER A 250 -2.75 -20.54 2.70
CA SER A 250 -3.12 -21.77 3.42
C SER A 250 -1.95 -22.34 4.24
N GLU A 251 -0.74 -22.35 3.68
CA GLU A 251 0.46 -22.75 4.42
C GLU A 251 0.86 -21.74 5.51
N ILE A 252 0.74 -20.43 5.24
CA ILE A 252 0.99 -19.39 6.25
C ILE A 252 0.05 -19.58 7.45
N LEU A 253 -1.25 -19.71 7.19
CA LEU A 253 -2.28 -19.93 8.21
C LEU A 253 -2.01 -21.23 9.00
N SER A 254 -1.63 -22.31 8.32
CA SER A 254 -1.32 -23.59 8.96
C SER A 254 -0.07 -23.48 9.83
N SER A 255 0.96 -22.78 9.36
CA SER A 255 2.20 -22.57 10.10
C SER A 255 1.98 -21.71 11.35
N LEU A 256 1.19 -20.63 11.24
CA LEU A 256 0.80 -19.80 12.38
C LEU A 256 -0.08 -20.57 13.38
N ALA A 257 -1.02 -21.39 12.88
CA ALA A 257 -1.87 -22.22 13.74
C ALA A 257 -1.08 -23.25 14.55
N ALA A 258 -0.03 -23.84 13.97
CA ALA A 258 0.86 -24.74 14.68
C ALA A 258 1.68 -24.03 15.77
N ALA A 259 2.07 -22.77 15.56
CA ALA A 259 2.85 -21.97 16.52
C ALA A 259 2.00 -21.26 17.58
N ALA A 260 0.72 -21.00 17.31
CA ALA A 260 -0.18 -20.24 18.18
C ALA A 260 -0.25 -20.72 19.66
N PRO A 261 -0.17 -22.04 19.99
CA PRO A 261 -0.17 -22.48 21.38
C PRO A 261 1.07 -22.01 22.18
N SER A 262 2.19 -21.74 21.51
CA SER A 262 3.47 -21.34 22.12
C SER A 262 3.87 -19.90 21.83
N SER A 263 3.18 -19.21 20.91
CA SER A 263 3.48 -17.83 20.50
C SER A 263 2.22 -16.98 20.43
N GLN A 264 2.12 -16.00 21.34
CA GLN A 264 1.04 -15.01 21.33
C GLN A 264 1.08 -14.15 20.07
N PHE A 265 2.28 -13.90 19.52
CA PHE A 265 2.44 -13.17 18.28
C PHE A 265 1.78 -13.93 17.12
N ALA A 266 2.10 -15.22 16.96
CA ALA A 266 1.49 -16.06 15.94
C ALA A 266 -0.03 -16.19 16.11
N ALA A 267 -0.51 -16.35 17.35
CA ALA A 267 -1.94 -16.39 17.65
C ALA A 267 -2.68 -15.11 17.23
N ASN A 268 -2.08 -13.94 17.50
CA ASN A 268 -2.64 -12.65 17.09
C ASN A 268 -2.68 -12.49 15.57
N GLN A 269 -1.60 -12.86 14.86
CA GLN A 269 -1.55 -12.76 13.40
C GLN A 269 -2.53 -13.73 12.72
N LEU A 270 -2.65 -14.95 13.26
CA LEU A 270 -3.63 -15.93 12.79
C LEU A 270 -5.06 -15.40 12.93
N SER A 271 -5.37 -14.77 14.07
CA SER A 271 -6.69 -14.17 14.30
C SER A 271 -6.98 -13.03 13.32
N ALA A 272 -6.00 -12.16 13.06
CA ALA A 272 -6.14 -11.06 12.12
C ALA A 272 -6.40 -11.58 10.68
N MET A 273 -5.59 -12.52 10.21
CA MET A 273 -5.75 -13.10 8.87
C MET A 273 -7.07 -13.87 8.72
N ARG A 274 -7.52 -14.62 9.74
CA ARG A 274 -8.81 -15.32 9.68
C ARG A 274 -10.03 -14.39 9.63
N ALA A 275 -9.90 -13.16 10.11
CA ALA A 275 -10.96 -12.16 10.04
C ALA A 275 -11.00 -11.42 8.69
N ALA A 276 -9.90 -11.46 7.91
CA ALA A 276 -9.77 -10.78 6.62
C ALA A 276 -10.39 -11.59 5.45
N SER A 277 -10.58 -10.93 4.31
CA SER A 277 -11.10 -11.57 3.09
C SER A 277 -10.10 -12.60 2.56
N PRO A 278 -10.52 -13.88 2.33
CA PRO A 278 -9.67 -14.90 1.73
C PRO A 278 -9.13 -14.51 0.36
N THR A 279 -9.99 -13.91 -0.48
CA THR A 279 -9.61 -13.38 -1.80
C THR A 279 -8.51 -12.34 -1.68
N SER A 280 -8.68 -11.40 -0.77
CA SER A 280 -7.76 -10.30 -0.54
C SER A 280 -6.39 -10.77 -0.05
N LEU A 281 -6.35 -11.75 0.85
CA LEU A 281 -5.11 -12.36 1.30
C LEU A 281 -4.38 -13.05 0.14
N ALA A 282 -5.10 -13.82 -0.68
CA ALA A 282 -4.51 -14.55 -1.80
C ALA A 282 -3.97 -13.60 -2.89
N VAL A 283 -4.73 -12.55 -3.22
CA VAL A 283 -4.31 -11.48 -4.14
C VAL A 283 -3.09 -10.74 -3.59
N SER A 284 -3.12 -10.31 -2.33
CA SER A 284 -2.02 -9.55 -1.70
C SER A 284 -0.72 -10.37 -1.69
N LEU A 285 -0.78 -11.64 -1.30
CA LEU A 285 0.41 -12.51 -1.30
C LEU A 285 1.02 -12.63 -2.71
N ARG A 286 0.17 -12.84 -3.73
CA ARG A 286 0.61 -12.96 -5.12
C ARG A 286 1.16 -11.65 -5.67
N GLN A 287 0.52 -10.51 -5.36
CA GLN A 287 0.96 -9.18 -5.76
C GLN A 287 2.36 -8.88 -5.20
N ILE A 288 2.57 -9.00 -3.88
CA ILE A 288 3.88 -8.72 -3.24
C ILE A 288 4.98 -9.53 -3.92
N ARG A 289 4.74 -10.81 -4.15
CA ARG A 289 5.72 -11.70 -4.80
C ARG A 289 5.97 -11.40 -6.27
N ARG A 290 4.94 -11.03 -7.03
CA ARG A 290 5.08 -10.61 -8.44
C ARG A 290 5.85 -9.30 -8.51
N CYS A 291 5.49 -8.32 -7.68
CA CYS A 291 6.11 -7.00 -7.66
C CYS A 291 7.58 -7.04 -7.24
N ARG A 292 7.99 -7.93 -6.33
CA ARG A 292 9.41 -8.21 -6.04
C ARG A 292 10.22 -8.58 -7.29
N ARG A 293 9.59 -9.18 -8.31
CA ARG A 293 10.24 -9.55 -9.59
C ARG A 293 10.16 -8.46 -10.66
N LEU A 294 9.39 -7.38 -10.46
CA LEU A 294 9.22 -6.30 -11.44
C LEU A 294 10.36 -5.26 -11.40
N GLY A 295 11.38 -5.46 -10.55
CA GLY A 295 12.50 -4.54 -10.41
C GLY A 295 12.09 -3.19 -9.82
N ASP A 296 12.79 -2.11 -10.19
CA ASP A 296 12.63 -0.79 -9.58
C ASP A 296 11.52 0.12 -10.13
N SER A 297 10.59 -0.43 -10.91
CA SER A 297 9.58 0.37 -11.59
C SER A 297 8.27 0.49 -10.81
N LEU A 298 8.07 1.62 -10.13
CA LEU A 298 6.79 1.97 -9.52
C LEU A 298 5.66 1.98 -10.58
N ALA A 299 5.92 2.49 -11.78
CA ALA A 299 4.97 2.49 -12.89
C ALA A 299 4.43 1.09 -13.23
N ARG A 300 5.31 0.08 -13.28
CA ARG A 300 4.89 -1.32 -13.55
C ARG A 300 4.08 -1.90 -12.40
N VAL A 301 4.43 -1.57 -11.15
CA VAL A 301 3.65 -1.98 -9.97
C VAL A 301 2.26 -1.36 -10.01
N LEU A 302 2.15 -0.05 -10.20
CA LEU A 302 0.87 0.66 -10.22
C LEU A 302 -0.05 0.19 -11.36
N ARG A 303 0.50 -0.19 -12.53
CA ARG A 303 -0.29 -0.84 -13.59
C ARG A 303 -0.86 -2.20 -13.15
N LEU A 304 -0.05 -3.01 -12.47
CA LEU A 304 -0.53 -4.28 -11.92
C LEU A 304 -1.62 -4.04 -10.87
N GLU A 305 -1.40 -3.11 -9.94
CA GLU A 305 -2.35 -2.76 -8.89
C GLU A 305 -3.66 -2.21 -9.48
N TYR A 306 -3.59 -1.42 -10.56
CA TYR A 306 -4.78 -0.94 -11.25
C TYR A 306 -5.67 -2.08 -11.74
N ARG A 307 -5.09 -3.13 -12.32
CA ARG A 307 -5.81 -4.34 -12.74
C ARG A 307 -6.52 -5.02 -11.57
N LEU A 308 -5.88 -5.05 -10.40
CA LEU A 308 -6.43 -5.63 -9.18
C LEU A 308 -7.56 -4.77 -8.62
N ALA A 309 -7.36 -3.45 -8.54
CA ALA A 309 -8.33 -2.48 -8.03
C ALA A 309 -9.64 -2.52 -8.81
N VAL A 310 -9.56 -2.42 -10.13
CA VAL A 310 -10.74 -2.48 -11.01
C VAL A 310 -11.53 -3.76 -10.77
N ARG A 311 -10.86 -4.93 -10.76
CA ARG A 311 -11.54 -6.23 -10.65
C ARG A 311 -12.10 -6.52 -9.26
N LEU A 312 -11.41 -6.14 -8.19
CA LEU A 312 -11.90 -6.33 -6.83
C LEU A 312 -13.11 -5.42 -6.53
N VAL A 313 -13.12 -4.20 -7.08
CA VAL A 313 -14.26 -3.29 -6.93
C VAL A 313 -15.44 -3.68 -7.84
N ASP A 314 -15.19 -4.07 -9.09
CA ASP A 314 -16.25 -4.56 -9.98
C ASP A 314 -16.86 -5.87 -9.49
N GLY A 315 -16.10 -6.70 -8.78
CA GLY A 315 -16.52 -7.98 -8.23
C GLY A 315 -16.59 -9.09 -9.28
N ASN A 316 -16.65 -10.34 -8.83
CA ASN A 316 -16.78 -11.50 -9.72
C ASN A 316 -18.21 -11.59 -10.25
N GLU A 317 -18.53 -10.88 -11.33
CA GLU A 317 -19.83 -10.98 -12.01
C GLU A 317 -20.08 -12.38 -12.63
N GLN A 318 -19.05 -13.22 -12.76
CA GLN A 318 -19.13 -14.49 -13.49
C GLN A 318 -19.83 -15.64 -12.76
N ASP A 319 -20.19 -15.51 -11.48
CA ASP A 319 -20.79 -16.63 -10.76
C ASP A 319 -22.31 -16.74 -10.91
N GLY A 320 -22.98 -15.83 -11.65
CA GLY A 320 -24.38 -15.97 -12.09
C GLY A 320 -25.46 -16.07 -11.00
N GLU A 321 -25.09 -16.24 -9.73
CA GLU A 321 -25.96 -16.57 -8.60
C GLU A 321 -25.83 -15.58 -7.42
N GLY A 322 -25.38 -14.35 -7.70
CA GLY A 322 -25.22 -13.30 -6.69
C GLY A 322 -26.32 -12.23 -6.73
N ASP A 323 -26.95 -11.95 -5.59
CA ASP A 323 -27.64 -10.66 -5.36
C ASP A 323 -26.62 -9.51 -5.54
N GLY A 324 -27.05 -8.34 -6.03
CA GLY A 324 -26.24 -7.20 -6.55
C GLY A 324 -24.95 -6.80 -5.84
N ASP A 325 -24.84 -7.15 -4.56
CA ASP A 325 -23.83 -6.74 -3.60
C ASP A 325 -22.69 -7.76 -3.35
N SER A 326 -22.64 -8.88 -4.10
CA SER A 326 -21.80 -10.04 -3.78
C SER A 326 -20.29 -9.92 -4.10
N GLY A 327 -19.57 -8.97 -3.50
CA GLY A 327 -18.10 -8.92 -3.57
C GLY A 327 -17.46 -8.53 -2.24
N ASP A 328 -16.31 -9.14 -1.92
CA ASP A 328 -15.59 -8.92 -0.66
C ASP A 328 -15.33 -7.43 -0.39
N PHE A 329 -14.97 -6.62 -1.39
CA PHE A 329 -14.78 -5.18 -1.21
C PHE A 329 -16.04 -4.46 -0.68
N LEU A 330 -17.19 -4.69 -1.31
CA LEU A 330 -18.45 -4.04 -0.91
C LEU A 330 -18.91 -4.53 0.48
N GLU A 331 -18.74 -5.82 0.75
CA GLU A 331 -19.09 -6.44 2.02
C GLU A 331 -18.19 -5.98 3.16
N GLY A 332 -16.88 -5.85 2.89
CA GLY A 332 -15.90 -5.33 3.83
C GLY A 332 -16.13 -3.86 4.15
N VAL A 333 -16.40 -3.03 3.13
CA VAL A 333 -16.78 -1.62 3.34
C VAL A 333 -18.07 -1.49 4.13
N ARG A 334 -19.10 -2.30 3.83
CA ARG A 334 -20.34 -2.35 4.60
C ARG A 334 -20.05 -2.63 6.08
N ALA A 335 -19.35 -3.72 6.37
CA ALA A 335 -19.08 -4.16 7.74
C ALA A 335 -18.18 -3.16 8.51
N ALA A 336 -17.16 -2.60 7.87
CA ALA A 336 -16.17 -1.75 8.53
C ALA A 336 -16.61 -0.28 8.69
N LEU A 337 -17.41 0.25 7.74
CA LEU A 337 -17.75 1.67 7.68
C LEU A 337 -19.24 1.96 7.88
N ASP A 338 -20.12 1.22 7.22
CA ASP A 338 -21.57 1.48 7.30
C ASP A 338 -22.19 0.90 8.59
N ASP A 339 -21.79 -0.32 8.95
CA ASP A 339 -22.26 -1.04 10.14
C ASP A 339 -21.29 -0.94 11.32
N LYS A 340 -20.39 0.04 11.29
CA LYS A 340 -19.40 0.27 12.34
C LYS A 340 -20.08 0.39 13.70
N GLY A 341 -19.70 -0.49 14.64
CA GLY A 341 -20.25 -0.53 15.99
C GLY A 341 -21.55 -1.32 16.14
N ARG A 342 -22.10 -1.90 15.06
CA ARG A 342 -23.28 -2.77 15.08
C ARG A 342 -22.95 -4.26 15.28
N GLY A 343 -21.66 -4.60 15.27
CA GLY A 343 -21.15 -5.94 15.59
C GLY A 343 -21.41 -7.02 14.54
N GLN A 344 -21.76 -6.65 13.30
CA GLN A 344 -21.93 -7.61 12.21
C GLN A 344 -20.62 -7.80 11.44
N PRO A 345 -19.95 -8.97 11.54
CA PRO A 345 -18.75 -9.23 10.76
C PRO A 345 -19.08 -9.39 9.26
N PRO A 346 -18.09 -9.15 8.39
CA PRO A 346 -18.23 -9.39 6.97
C PRO A 346 -18.41 -10.89 6.66
N LYS A 347 -19.23 -11.18 5.66
CA LYS A 347 -19.52 -12.51 5.12
C LYS A 347 -18.77 -12.70 3.81
N TRP A 348 -17.49 -13.05 3.94
CA TRP A 348 -16.61 -13.24 2.79
C TRP A 348 -17.09 -14.33 1.83
N ARG A 349 -16.88 -14.10 0.54
CA ARG A 349 -17.16 -15.06 -0.53
C ARG A 349 -16.01 -15.06 -1.54
N PRO A 350 -15.24 -16.16 -1.65
CA PRO A 350 -15.36 -17.43 -0.91
C PRO A 350 -15.10 -17.30 0.60
N ALA A 351 -15.55 -18.31 1.36
CA ALA A 351 -15.43 -18.32 2.83
C ALA A 351 -14.03 -18.73 3.29
N SER A 352 -13.25 -19.40 2.43
CA SER A 352 -11.90 -19.85 2.73
C SER A 352 -10.98 -19.73 1.52
N VAL A 353 -9.66 -19.65 1.77
CA VAL A 353 -8.66 -19.61 0.69
C VAL A 353 -8.62 -20.90 -0.11
N ALA A 354 -8.99 -22.03 0.51
CA ALA A 354 -9.00 -23.34 -0.15
C ALA A 354 -10.02 -23.45 -1.29
N GLU A 355 -11.05 -22.60 -1.29
CA GLU A 355 -12.05 -22.51 -2.37
C GLU A 355 -11.56 -21.72 -3.58
N ILE A 356 -10.43 -21.00 -3.46
CA ILE A 356 -9.87 -20.17 -4.53
C ILE A 356 -8.96 -21.02 -5.39
N THR A 357 -9.37 -21.26 -6.63
CA THR A 357 -8.51 -21.92 -7.63
C THR A 357 -7.45 -20.96 -8.17
N GLU A 358 -6.33 -21.52 -8.63
CA GLU A 358 -5.28 -20.77 -9.31
C GLU A 358 -5.80 -19.99 -10.53
N ALA A 359 -6.72 -20.59 -11.29
CA ALA A 359 -7.32 -19.93 -12.44
C ALA A 359 -8.20 -18.73 -12.05
N GLN A 360 -8.97 -18.82 -10.96
CA GLN A 360 -9.75 -17.69 -10.44
C GLN A 360 -8.82 -16.57 -9.95
N LEU A 361 -7.75 -16.91 -9.25
CA LEU A 361 -6.79 -15.92 -8.75
C LEU A 361 -6.06 -15.24 -9.90
N GLU A 362 -5.68 -15.96 -10.96
CA GLU A 362 -4.97 -15.39 -12.11
C GLU A 362 -5.81 -14.36 -12.87
N LYS A 363 -7.15 -14.50 -12.88
CA LYS A 363 -8.04 -13.52 -13.55
C LYS A 363 -7.81 -12.09 -13.06
N TYR A 364 -7.48 -11.89 -11.78
CA TYR A 364 -7.22 -10.56 -11.22
C TYR A 364 -6.01 -9.88 -11.87
N PHE A 365 -5.00 -10.65 -12.26
CA PHE A 365 -3.71 -10.12 -12.73
C PHE A 365 -3.62 -9.97 -14.25
N ARG A 366 -4.59 -10.50 -15.00
CA ARG A 366 -4.61 -10.43 -16.46
C ARG A 366 -4.68 -8.97 -16.94
N PRO A 367 -4.10 -8.66 -18.12
CA PRO A 367 -4.27 -7.36 -18.75
C PRO A 367 -5.75 -6.96 -18.84
N LEU A 368 -6.02 -5.67 -18.75
CA LEU A 368 -7.35 -5.11 -19.04
C LEU A 368 -7.56 -5.04 -20.56
N PRO A 369 -8.80 -4.90 -21.03
CA PRO A 369 -9.07 -4.66 -22.44
C PRO A 369 -8.30 -3.44 -22.99
N PRO A 370 -8.00 -3.39 -24.30
CA PRO A 370 -7.32 -2.27 -24.93
C PRO A 370 -7.97 -0.93 -24.56
N GLY A 371 -7.14 0.08 -24.26
CA GLY A 371 -7.58 1.42 -23.84
C GLY A 371 -8.03 1.54 -22.39
N GLN A 372 -8.11 0.45 -21.62
CA GLN A 372 -8.51 0.49 -20.21
C GLN A 372 -7.34 0.40 -19.23
N GLU A 373 -6.13 0.03 -19.69
CA GLU A 373 -4.94 -0.03 -18.84
C GLU A 373 -4.57 1.32 -18.20
N LEU A 374 -3.81 1.27 -17.10
CA LEU A 374 -3.28 2.48 -16.48
C LEU A 374 -2.16 3.05 -17.34
N THR A 375 -2.36 4.28 -17.79
CA THR A 375 -1.37 5.09 -18.49
C THR A 375 -0.88 6.20 -17.58
N PHE A 376 0.41 6.50 -17.68
CA PHE A 376 1.00 7.69 -17.07
C PHE A 376 1.21 8.67 -18.21
N ALA A 377 0.44 9.75 -18.24
CA ALA A 377 0.76 10.84 -19.13
C ALA A 377 2.14 11.37 -18.71
N LEU A 378 3.06 11.50 -19.67
CA LEU A 378 4.07 12.54 -19.52
C LEU A 378 3.26 13.86 -19.44
N PRO A 379 3.51 14.79 -18.50
CA PRO A 379 3.02 16.15 -18.58
C PRO A 379 3.33 16.57 -19.99
N SER A 380 2.27 16.65 -20.80
CA SER A 380 2.34 17.23 -22.11
C SER A 380 2.90 18.61 -21.85
N ASP A 381 4.08 18.85 -22.39
CA ASP A 381 4.76 20.11 -22.28
C ASP A 381 3.74 21.25 -22.43
N GLY A 382 3.55 21.98 -21.34
CA GLY A 382 3.11 23.37 -21.39
C GLY A 382 4.10 24.26 -22.15
N LEU A 383 5.13 23.67 -22.79
CA LEU A 383 6.05 24.28 -23.75
C LEU A 383 6.39 23.26 -24.87
N CYS A 384 5.44 23.06 -25.79
CA CYS A 384 5.58 22.39 -27.10
C CYS A 384 5.32 20.87 -27.15
N GLY A 385 4.19 20.50 -27.77
CA GLY A 385 3.68 19.13 -27.83
C GLY A 385 4.47 18.14 -28.68
N GLY A 386 4.30 16.86 -28.34
CA GLY A 386 4.74 15.70 -29.10
C GLY A 386 4.37 14.39 -28.40
N ASP A 387 3.71 13.53 -29.17
CA ASP A 387 3.16 12.18 -28.97
C ASP A 387 3.52 11.34 -27.72
N ALA A 388 2.48 10.65 -27.22
CA ALA A 388 2.57 9.61 -26.22
C ALA A 388 3.41 8.42 -26.73
N LEU A 389 4.52 8.13 -26.05
CA LEU A 389 5.30 6.91 -26.28
C LEU A 389 4.56 5.71 -25.67
N GLU A 390 4.01 4.85 -26.52
CA GLU A 390 3.65 3.48 -26.14
C GLU A 390 4.94 2.71 -25.82
N ILE A 391 5.08 2.27 -24.57
CA ILE A 391 6.14 1.32 -24.18
C ILE A 391 5.51 -0.08 -24.27
N ASP A 392 6.13 -0.91 -25.12
CA ASP A 392 5.72 -2.24 -25.54
C ASP A 392 5.05 -3.08 -24.44
N ALA A 393 3.88 -3.59 -24.80
CA ALA A 393 3.10 -4.55 -24.05
C ALA A 393 3.56 -5.98 -24.38
N ASP A 394 4.81 -6.35 -24.11
CA ASP A 394 5.21 -7.77 -24.15
C ASP A 394 6.47 -8.01 -23.31
N CYS A 395 6.26 -8.53 -22.11
CA CYS A 395 7.26 -9.30 -21.37
C CYS A 395 6.49 -10.36 -20.58
N ASP A 396 6.12 -11.42 -21.29
CA ASP A 396 5.67 -12.68 -20.73
C ASP A 396 6.65 -13.15 -19.65
N ILE A 397 6.19 -13.18 -18.39
CA ILE A 397 6.84 -13.99 -17.38
C ILE A 397 6.33 -15.42 -17.60
N ALA A 398 7.05 -16.19 -18.42
CA ALA A 398 6.85 -17.63 -18.48
C ALA A 398 7.08 -18.25 -17.08
N PRO A 399 6.33 -19.30 -16.70
CA PRO A 399 6.47 -19.94 -15.40
C PRO A 399 7.76 -20.79 -15.39
N ALA A 400 8.82 -20.28 -14.76
CA ALA A 400 9.97 -21.10 -14.39
C ALA A 400 9.68 -21.80 -13.05
N GLU A 401 8.89 -22.87 -13.09
CA GLU A 401 8.92 -23.92 -12.07
C GLU A 401 9.54 -25.18 -12.70
N GLN A 402 10.38 -25.85 -11.93
CA GLN A 402 11.13 -27.08 -12.25
C GLN A 402 12.48 -26.90 -12.96
N GLN A 403 13.47 -26.43 -12.22
CA GLN A 403 14.80 -27.08 -12.09
C GLN A 403 15.66 -26.20 -11.19
N LEU A 404 15.93 -26.66 -9.97
CA LEU A 404 17.14 -26.42 -9.17
C LEU A 404 16.95 -27.12 -7.80
N LEU A 405 16.78 -28.44 -7.86
CA LEU A 405 17.23 -29.34 -6.81
C LEU A 405 18.52 -29.96 -7.35
N GLY A 406 19.66 -29.54 -6.81
CA GLY A 406 20.97 -30.04 -7.23
C GLY A 406 22.10 -29.16 -6.71
N ASP A 407 22.62 -29.54 -5.54
CA ASP A 407 23.98 -29.37 -5.03
C ASP A 407 24.75 -28.05 -5.24
N GLY A 408 25.22 -27.48 -4.12
CA GLY A 408 26.34 -26.55 -4.14
C GLY A 408 26.55 -25.78 -2.85
N ARG A 409 27.30 -26.38 -1.91
CA ARG A 409 27.87 -25.70 -0.74
C ARG A 409 28.72 -24.50 -1.17
N GLY A 410 28.66 -23.41 -0.41
CA GLY A 410 29.62 -22.31 -0.53
C GLY A 410 29.19 -21.10 0.26
N ALA A 411 29.58 -21.06 1.53
CA ALA A 411 29.51 -19.87 2.36
C ALA A 411 30.40 -18.76 1.77
N ASP A 412 29.85 -17.57 1.54
CA ASP A 412 30.56 -16.34 1.85
C ASP A 412 29.59 -15.19 2.10
N GLY A 413 29.72 -14.57 3.28
CA GLY A 413 28.85 -13.52 3.77
C GLY A 413 29.45 -12.15 3.45
N GLY A 414 28.96 -11.53 2.38
CA GLY A 414 29.19 -10.12 2.07
C GLY A 414 27.94 -9.29 2.37
N ARG A 415 28.08 -8.32 3.28
CA ARG A 415 27.05 -7.34 3.66
C ARG A 415 26.59 -6.50 2.47
N LEU A 416 25.28 -6.25 2.39
CA LEU A 416 24.66 -5.00 1.93
C LEU A 416 23.40 -4.75 2.77
#